data_AF-A0A661TK42-F1
#
_entry.id   AF-A0A661TK42-F1
#
_cell.length_a   1.000
_cell.length_b   1.000
_cell.length_c   1.000
_cell.angle_alpha   90.00
_cell.angle_beta   90.00
_cell.angle_gamma   90.00
#
_symmetry.space_group_name_H-M   'P 1'
#
loop_
_entity.id
_entity.type
_entity.pdbx_description
1 polymer ?
#
loop_
_entity_poly.entity_id
_entity_poly.type
_entity_poly.pdbx_seq_one_letter_code
_entity_poly.pdbx_strand_id
1 'polypeptide(L)'
;MKTRAQASAPAKVILVGEHFVVHGEPAIVLAIDKRARVTVERRSDRKIFIRSEEMGISGFFEKGKFYPKNGGEEAGRKLEPIYAVARD
;
A
#
# COMPACT_ATOMS: atom_id res chain seq x y z
N MET A 1 -10.07 -3.66 -24.02
CA MET A 1 -9.49 -4.19 -22.75
C MET A 1 -9.75 -3.18 -21.64
N LYS A 2 -10.17 -3.62 -20.44
CA LYS A 2 -10.24 -2.74 -19.27
C LYS A 2 -8.81 -2.34 -18.87
N THR A 3 -8.51 -1.04 -18.88
CA THR A 3 -7.19 -0.48 -18.51
C THR A 3 -7.11 -0.11 -17.04
N ARG A 4 -8.22 -0.22 -16.30
CA ARG A 4 -8.35 0.15 -14.89
C ARG A 4 -8.83 -1.04 -14.07
N ALA A 5 -8.24 -1.23 -12.89
CA ALA A 5 -8.69 -2.19 -11.88
C ALA A 5 -8.84 -1.51 -10.51
N GLN A 6 -9.72 -2.05 -9.69
CA GLN A 6 -9.99 -1.57 -8.33
C GLN A 6 -10.04 -2.75 -7.37
N ALA A 7 -9.45 -2.58 -6.20
CA ALA A 7 -9.44 -3.56 -5.13
C ALA A 7 -9.60 -2.89 -3.77
N SER A 8 -10.05 -3.65 -2.78
CA SER A 8 -10.07 -3.20 -1.39
C SER A 8 -9.79 -4.35 -0.42
N ALA A 9 -9.12 -4.04 0.68
CA ALA A 9 -8.82 -4.98 1.75
C ALA A 9 -9.29 -4.42 3.10
N PRO A 10 -9.89 -5.23 3.98
CA PRO A 10 -10.26 -4.80 5.32
C PRO A 10 -9.04 -4.71 6.24
N ALA A 11 -9.12 -3.84 7.24
CA ALA A 11 -8.23 -3.88 8.40
C ALA A 11 -8.63 -5.02 9.34
N LYS A 12 -7.81 -5.25 10.37
CA LYS A 12 -8.03 -6.27 11.40
C LYS A 12 -7.86 -5.72 12.81
N VAL A 13 -8.57 -6.33 13.75
CA VAL A 13 -8.39 -6.14 15.20
C VAL A 13 -8.18 -7.49 15.86
N ILE A 14 -7.43 -7.52 16.97
CA ILE A 14 -7.35 -8.70 17.83
C ILE A 14 -8.50 -8.58 18.84
N LEU A 15 -9.42 -9.53 18.84
CA LEU A 15 -10.56 -9.52 19.77
C LEU A 15 -10.14 -9.97 21.17
N VAL A 16 -9.35 -11.04 21.24
CA VAL A 16 -8.75 -11.59 22.47
C VAL A 16 -7.42 -12.25 22.14
N GLY A 17 -6.54 -12.39 23.13
CA GLY A 17 -5.29 -13.15 22.97
C GLY A 17 -4.06 -12.31 22.65
N GLU A 18 -4.13 -10.98 22.72
CA GLU A 18 -3.04 -10.08 22.28
C GLU A 18 -1.72 -10.29 23.04
N HIS A 19 -1.78 -10.57 24.35
CA HIS A 19 -0.61 -10.91 25.17
C HIS A 19 -0.30 -12.41 25.15
N PHE A 20 -1.31 -13.26 24.89
CA PHE A 20 -1.18 -14.72 24.85
C PHE A 20 -0.35 -15.17 23.64
N VAL A 21 -0.59 -14.56 22.48
CA VAL A 21 0.10 -14.90 21.22
C VAL A 21 1.59 -14.62 21.25
N VAL A 22 2.04 -13.71 22.12
CA VAL A 22 3.47 -13.45 22.35
C VAL A 22 4.18 -14.67 22.94
N HIS A 23 3.44 -15.55 23.62
CA HIS A 23 3.95 -16.77 24.24
C HIS A 23 3.63 -18.04 23.43
N GLY A 24 3.15 -17.92 22.19
CA GLY A 24 2.84 -19.06 21.32
C GLY A 24 1.41 -19.59 21.42
N GLU A 25 0.58 -18.99 22.29
CA GLU A 25 -0.83 -19.36 22.45
C GLU A 25 -1.73 -18.70 21.39
N PRO A 26 -2.90 -19.26 21.04
CA PRO A 26 -3.74 -18.71 20.00
C PRO A 26 -4.39 -17.35 20.38
N ALA A 27 -4.70 -16.54 19.36
CA ALA A 27 -5.49 -15.32 19.47
C ALA A 27 -6.63 -15.32 18.45
N ILE A 28 -7.74 -14.65 18.79
CA ILE A 28 -8.88 -14.48 17.88
C ILE A 28 -8.77 -13.12 17.22
N VAL A 29 -8.78 -13.11 15.89
CA VAL A 29 -8.64 -11.90 15.06
C VAL A 29 -9.88 -11.74 14.19
N LEU A 30 -10.35 -10.50 14.03
CA LEU A 30 -11.51 -10.17 13.23
C LEU A 30 -11.17 -9.11 12.19
N ALA A 31 -11.75 -9.23 11.01
CA ALA A 31 -11.79 -8.15 10.04
C ALA A 31 -12.78 -7.07 10.51
N ILE A 32 -12.43 -5.81 10.29
CA ILE A 32 -13.33 -4.67 10.56
C ILE A 32 -13.59 -3.91 9.27
N ASP A 33 -14.70 -3.16 9.24
CA ASP A 33 -15.09 -2.35 8.07
C ASP A 33 -14.29 -1.03 7.93
N LYS A 34 -12.99 -1.09 8.24
CA LYS A 34 -12.04 -0.03 7.91
C LYS A 34 -11.19 -0.54 6.76
N ARG A 35 -11.45 -0.04 5.54
CA ARG A 35 -10.91 -0.63 4.31
C ARG A 35 -9.82 0.24 3.68
N ALA A 36 -8.70 -0.38 3.31
CA ALA A 36 -7.78 0.20 2.34
C ALA A 36 -8.33 -0.03 0.93
N ARG A 37 -8.31 1.01 0.09
CA ARG A 37 -8.82 0.96 -1.29
C ARG A 37 -7.70 1.37 -2.24
N VAL A 38 -7.57 0.62 -3.34
CA VAL A 38 -6.57 0.90 -4.37
C VAL A 38 -7.25 0.90 -5.74
N THR A 39 -6.89 1.90 -6.54
CA THR A 39 -7.21 1.93 -7.97
C THR A 39 -5.90 1.92 -8.73
N VAL A 40 -5.81 1.10 -9.76
CA VAL A 40 -4.67 1.07 -10.68
C VAL A 40 -5.14 1.27 -12.11
N GLU A 41 -4.31 1.91 -12.92
CA GLU A 41 -4.53 2.07 -14.35
C GLU A 41 -3.24 1.80 -15.12
N ARG A 42 -3.36 1.18 -16.30
CA ARG A 42 -2.23 1.04 -17.22
C ARG A 42 -1.87 2.41 -17.77
N ARG A 43 -0.59 2.73 -17.70
CA ARG A 43 -0.01 3.93 -18.31
C ARG A 43 0.61 3.59 -19.66
N SER A 44 0.76 4.62 -20.50
CA SER A 44 1.44 4.53 -21.79
C SER A 44 2.96 4.71 -21.67
N ASP A 45 3.44 5.25 -20.55
CA ASP A 45 4.85 5.39 -20.23
C ASP A 45 5.38 4.17 -19.44
N ARG A 46 6.70 4.11 -19.25
CA ARG A 46 7.37 3.06 -18.46
C ARG A 46 7.46 3.41 -16.97
N LYS A 47 6.67 4.39 -16.51
CA LYS A 47 6.76 4.92 -15.15
C LYS A 47 5.72 4.25 -14.26
N ILE A 48 6.11 3.97 -13.02
CA ILE A 48 5.17 3.52 -11.99
C ILE A 48 4.85 4.71 -11.10
N PHE A 49 3.66 5.27 -11.25
CA PHE A 49 3.18 6.39 -10.44
C PHE A 49 2.40 5.86 -9.24
N ILE A 50 2.76 6.33 -8.03
CA ILE A 50 2.10 5.91 -6.79
C ILE A 50 1.73 7.17 -6.01
N ARG A 51 0.47 7.22 -5.55
CA ARG A 51 -0.07 8.32 -4.75
C ARG A 51 -0.93 7.76 -3.63
N SER A 52 -0.76 8.33 -2.45
CA SER A 52 -1.66 8.15 -1.31
C SER A 52 -2.18 9.52 -0.91
N GLU A 53 -3.49 9.74 -1.06
CA GLU A 53 -4.13 11.01 -0.68
C GLU A 53 -4.11 11.20 0.83
N GLU A 54 -4.45 10.15 1.58
CA GLU A 54 -4.50 10.16 3.06
C GLU A 54 -3.14 10.48 3.68
N MET A 55 -2.06 9.96 3.10
CA MET A 55 -0.70 10.22 3.59
C MET A 55 -0.08 11.50 3.00
N GLY A 56 -0.74 12.17 2.05
CA GLY A 56 -0.21 13.36 1.40
C GLY A 56 1.07 13.14 0.60
N ILE A 57 1.35 11.90 0.14
CA ILE A 57 2.59 11.56 -0.56
C ILE A 57 2.32 11.07 -1.98
N SER A 58 3.20 11.46 -2.91
CA SER A 58 3.15 10.96 -4.27
C SER A 58 4.49 11.10 -4.98
N GLY A 59 4.70 10.26 -5.99
CA GLY A 59 5.85 10.31 -6.87
C GLY A 59 5.78 9.22 -7.91
N PHE A 60 6.85 9.09 -8.67
CA PHE A 60 6.97 7.99 -9.63
C PHE A 60 8.36 7.36 -9.59
N PHE A 61 8.40 6.10 -9.95
CA PHE A 61 9.63 5.35 -10.14
C PHE A 61 9.89 5.17 -11.63
N GLU A 62 11.15 5.40 -12.02
CA GLU A 62 11.64 5.15 -13.36
C GLU A 62 13.05 4.57 -13.26
N LYS A 63 13.27 3.38 -13.85
CA LYS A 63 14.54 2.67 -13.79
C LYS A 63 15.08 2.51 -12.35
N GLY A 64 14.19 2.25 -11.39
CA GLY A 64 14.54 2.07 -9.97
C GLY A 64 14.82 3.37 -9.20
N LYS A 65 14.84 4.53 -9.86
CA LYS A 65 15.00 5.82 -9.18
C LYS A 65 13.65 6.45 -8.87
N PHE A 66 13.50 6.96 -7.65
CA PHE A 66 12.31 7.69 -7.21
C PHE A 66 12.39 9.17 -7.60
N TYR A 67 11.26 9.73 -8.00
CA TYR A 67 11.07 11.14 -8.32
C TYR A 67 9.85 11.67 -7.55
N PRO A 68 10.07 12.52 -6.53
CA PRO A 68 8.99 13.01 -5.70
C PRO A 68 8.07 13.96 -6.46
N LYS A 69 6.77 13.91 -6.14
CA LYS A 69 5.76 14.91 -6.53
C LYS A 69 5.15 15.61 -5.33
N ASN A 70 4.90 14.87 -4.25
CA ASN A 70 4.48 15.42 -2.96
C ASN A 70 5.11 14.62 -1.81
N GLY A 71 5.43 15.28 -0.70
CA GLY A 71 6.07 14.65 0.48
C GLY A 71 7.59 14.52 0.41
N GLY A 72 8.25 15.10 -0.61
CA GLY A 72 9.70 15.14 -0.73
C GLY A 72 10.38 13.77 -0.84
N GLU A 73 11.67 13.72 -0.52
CA GLU A 73 12.49 12.48 -0.59
C GLU A 73 11.99 11.38 0.38
N GLU A 74 11.40 11.76 1.52
CA GLU A 74 10.87 10.79 2.50
C GLU A 74 9.70 9.98 1.92
N ALA A 75 8.94 10.54 0.98
CA ALA A 75 7.90 9.81 0.25
C ALA A 75 8.46 8.57 -0.46
N GLY A 76 9.71 8.61 -0.92
CA GLY A 76 10.35 7.47 -1.58
C GLY A 76 10.40 6.24 -0.69
N ARG A 77 10.87 6.41 0.56
CA ARG A 77 10.96 5.32 1.55
C ARG A 77 9.60 4.71 1.88
N LYS A 78 8.55 5.54 1.95
CA LYS A 78 7.18 5.10 2.25
C LYS A 78 6.53 4.37 1.07
N LEU A 79 6.88 4.73 -0.17
CA LEU A 79 6.28 4.19 -1.39
C LEU A 79 7.08 3.02 -1.99
N GLU A 80 8.34 2.84 -1.61
CA GLU A 80 9.22 1.78 -2.10
C GLU A 80 8.63 0.36 -1.95
N PRO A 81 8.00 -0.03 -0.82
CA PRO A 81 7.37 -1.35 -0.72
C PRO A 81 6.25 -1.57 -1.74
N ILE A 82 5.49 -0.50 -2.06
CA ILE A 82 4.42 -0.57 -3.07
C ILE A 82 5.01 -0.67 -4.47
N TYR A 83 6.10 0.05 -4.74
CA TYR A 83 6.83 -0.06 -6.00
C TYR A 83 7.41 -1.47 -6.20
N ALA A 84 7.98 -2.07 -5.16
CA ALA A 84 8.54 -3.42 -5.21
C ALA A 84 7.49 -4.45 -5.64
N VAL A 85 6.26 -4.35 -5.13
CA VAL A 85 5.16 -5.25 -5.53
C VAL A 85 4.60 -4.90 -6.92
N ALA A 86 4.59 -3.62 -7.30
CA ALA A 86 4.00 -3.17 -8.57
C ALA A 86 4.89 -3.41 -9.81
N ARG A 87 6.19 -3.62 -9.62
CA ARG A 87 7.14 -3.86 -10.72
C ARG A 87 7.30 -5.35 -11.07
N ASP A 88 6.96 -6.24 -10.15
CA ASP A 88 7.06 -7.70 -10.28
C ASP A 88 5.90 -8.25 -11.15
#